data_AF-A0A800BTX5-F1
#
_entry.id   AF-A0A800BTX5-F1
#
_cell.length_a   1.000
_cell.length_b   1.000
_cell.length_c   1.000
_cell.angle_alpha   90.00
_cell.angle_beta   90.00
_cell.angle_gamma   90.00
#
_symmetry.space_group_name_H-M   'P 1'
#
loop_
_entity.id
_entity.type
_entity.pdbx_description
1 polymer ?
#
loop_
_entity_poly.entity_id
_entity_poly.type
_entity_poly.pdbx_seq_one_letter_code
_entity_poly.pdbx_strand_id
1 'polypeptide(L)'
;LEDFVSTVIRSRKRFTRELQRLAGYEAACIVVEADLSDILGGRYRSGAHPNAVLGTVLSIVVDFDIPVFFCSDRQAACRFVEGFLLRFHRKELRRWEEEQKATP
;
A
#
# COMPACT_ATOMS: atom_id res chain seq x y z
N LEU A 1 1.49 2.00 -12.92
CA LEU A 1 1.81 0.55 -12.91
C LEU A 1 3.29 0.20 -13.14
N GLU A 2 3.94 0.74 -14.18
CA GLU A 2 5.30 0.31 -14.58
C GLU A 2 6.34 0.46 -13.46
N ASP A 3 6.32 1.57 -12.73
CA ASP A 3 7.24 1.83 -11.61
C ASP A 3 7.04 0.84 -10.44
N PHE A 4 5.79 0.47 -10.16
CA PHE A 4 5.46 -0.53 -9.14
C PHE A 4 6.07 -1.88 -9.52
N VAL A 5 5.81 -2.34 -10.75
CA VAL A 5 6.33 -3.64 -11.23
C VAL A 5 7.85 -3.64 -11.32
N SER A 6 8.47 -2.55 -11.78
CA SER A 6 9.93 -2.46 -11.84
C SER A 6 10.55 -2.54 -10.45
N THR A 7 9.94 -1.89 -9.45
CA THR A 7 10.38 -1.89 -8.06
C THR A 7 10.25 -3.27 -7.43
N VAL A 8 9.08 -3.91 -7.55
CA VAL A 8 8.82 -5.20 -6.92
C VAL A 8 9.65 -6.34 -7.53
N ILE A 9 9.97 -6.26 -8.83
CA ILE A 9 10.70 -7.31 -9.53
C ILE A 9 12.22 -7.09 -9.50
N ARG A 10 12.71 -5.88 -9.82
CA ARG A 10 14.15 -5.63 -10.01
C ARG A 10 14.87 -5.18 -8.74
N SER A 11 14.14 -4.58 -7.79
CA SER A 11 14.71 -3.94 -6.61
C SER A 11 14.30 -4.62 -5.29
N ARG A 12 13.97 -5.92 -5.32
CA ARG A 12 13.37 -6.66 -4.20
C ARG A 12 14.09 -6.45 -2.85
N LYS A 13 15.42 -6.56 -2.79
CA LYS A 13 16.19 -6.34 -1.55
C LYS A 13 16.04 -4.92 -0.98
N ARG A 14 16.06 -3.91 -1.86
CA ARG A 14 15.88 -2.51 -1.45
C ARG A 14 14.44 -2.30 -0.98
N PHE A 15 13.49 -2.78 -1.77
CA PHE A 15 12.07 -2.63 -1.52
C PHE A 15 11.65 -3.30 -0.20
N THR A 16 12.17 -4.48 0.12
CA THR A 16 11.94 -5.13 1.42
C THR A 16 12.34 -4.25 2.61
N ARG A 17 13.45 -3.51 2.53
CA ARG A 17 13.85 -2.58 3.61
C ARG A 17 12.89 -1.40 3.73
N GLU A 18 12.34 -0.94 2.61
CA GLU A 18 11.33 0.12 2.59
C GLU A 18 10.01 -0.39 3.19
N LEU A 19 9.61 -1.63 2.89
CA LEU A 19 8.44 -2.28 3.51
C LEU A 19 8.61 -2.45 5.03
N GLN A 20 9.79 -2.87 5.49
CA GLN A 20 10.08 -2.99 6.93
C GLN A 20 9.95 -1.64 7.66
N ARG A 21 10.35 -0.55 7.01
CA ARG A 21 10.17 0.80 7.56
C ARG A 21 8.70 1.20 7.56
N LEU A 22 7.98 0.90 6.47
CA LEU A 22 6.57 1.21 6.33
C LEU A 22 5.70 0.45 7.35
N ALA A 23 6.03 -0.81 7.65
CA ALA A 23 5.33 -1.63 8.64
C ALA A 23 5.37 -1.05 10.07
N GLY A 24 6.28 -0.11 10.36
CA GLY A 24 6.34 0.58 11.65
C GLY A 24 5.30 1.70 11.82
N TYR A 25 4.52 2.02 10.79
CA TYR A 25 3.51 3.07 10.85
C TYR A 25 2.12 2.48 11.12
N GLU A 26 1.36 3.09 12.04
CA GLU A 26 -0.03 2.68 12.30
C GLU A 26 -0.96 2.89 11.10
N ALA A 27 -0.62 3.85 10.23
CA ALA A 27 -1.33 4.14 8.99
C ALA A 27 -0.53 3.67 7.75
N ALA A 28 -0.04 2.44 7.78
CA ALA A 28 0.71 1.85 6.66
C ALA A 28 -0.21 1.38 5.53
N CYS A 29 0.06 1.80 4.29
CA CYS A 29 -0.48 1.18 3.08
C CYS A 29 0.35 1.53 1.85
N ILE A 30 0.20 0.75 0.79
CA ILE A 30 0.69 1.05 -0.55
C ILE A 30 -0.51 1.37 -1.44
N VAL A 31 -0.41 2.45 -2.20
CA VAL A 31 -1.42 2.83 -3.19
C VAL A 31 -0.81 2.75 -4.58
N VAL A 32 -1.50 2.07 -5.49
CA VAL A 32 -1.05 1.84 -6.86
C VAL A 32 -2.04 2.50 -7.82
N GLU A 33 -1.53 3.42 -8.66
CA GLU A 33 -2.24 4.00 -9.81
C GLU A 33 -2.31 2.97 -10.95
N ALA A 34 -3.17 1.96 -10.76
CA ALA A 34 -3.50 0.91 -11.74
C ALA A 34 -4.70 0.09 -11.25
N ASP A 35 -5.23 -0.77 -12.13
CA ASP A 35 -6.15 -1.83 -11.73
C ASP A 35 -5.41 -3.14 -11.46
N LEU A 36 -5.91 -3.94 -10.53
CA LEU A 36 -5.40 -5.32 -10.33
C LEU A 36 -5.53 -6.14 -11.62
N SER A 37 -6.57 -5.89 -12.42
CA SER A 37 -6.77 -6.55 -13.71
C SER A 37 -5.65 -6.28 -14.71
N ASP A 38 -4.94 -5.14 -14.60
CA ASP A 38 -3.77 -4.84 -15.43
C ASP A 38 -2.60 -5.77 -15.08
N ILE A 39 -2.44 -6.09 -13.79
CA ILE A 39 -1.43 -7.05 -13.35
C ILE A 39 -1.76 -8.45 -13.88
N LEU A 40 -3.00 -8.90 -13.66
CA LEU A 40 -3.45 -10.23 -14.06
C LEU A 40 -3.39 -10.41 -15.59
N GLY A 41 -3.71 -9.36 -16.34
CA GLY A 41 -3.63 -9.36 -17.80
C GLY A 41 -2.24 -9.11 -18.37
N GLY A 42 -1.21 -8.91 -17.54
CA GLY A 42 0.15 -8.63 -18.02
C GLY A 42 0.30 -7.30 -18.76
N ARG A 43 -0.57 -6.32 -18.48
CA ARG A 43 -0.63 -5.03 -19.20
C ARG A 43 0.45 -4.04 -18.71
N TYR A 44 1.71 -4.45 -18.78
CA TYR A 44 2.87 -3.65 -18.38
C TYR A 44 4.14 -4.12 -19.12
N ARG A 45 5.16 -3.24 -19.19
CA ARG A 45 6.32 -3.43 -20.08
C ARG A 45 7.48 -4.23 -19.49
N SER A 46 7.44 -4.57 -18.20
CA SER A 46 8.60 -5.10 -17.46
C SER A 46 9.07 -6.50 -17.89
N GLY A 47 8.27 -7.24 -18.68
CA GLY A 47 8.51 -8.64 -19.03
C GLY A 47 8.31 -9.63 -17.88
N ALA A 48 7.92 -9.15 -16.69
CA ALA A 48 7.66 -10.01 -15.55
C ALA A 48 6.39 -10.83 -15.75
N HIS A 49 6.41 -12.07 -15.26
CA HIS A 49 5.23 -12.92 -15.31
C HIS A 49 4.12 -12.40 -14.36
N PRO A 50 2.85 -12.30 -14.78
CA PRO A 50 1.73 -11.85 -13.94
C PRO A 50 1.69 -12.48 -12.55
N ASN A 51 1.82 -13.80 -12.46
CA ASN A 51 1.84 -14.52 -11.18
C ASN A 51 3.00 -14.12 -10.26
N ALA A 52 4.16 -13.72 -10.79
CA ALA A 52 5.28 -13.26 -9.98
C ALA A 52 4.99 -11.89 -9.35
N VAL A 53 4.35 -11.00 -10.12
CA VAL A 53 3.91 -9.70 -9.63
C VAL A 53 2.80 -9.88 -8.58
N LEU A 54 1.78 -10.69 -8.89
CA LEU A 54 0.69 -10.99 -7.96
C LEU A 54 1.21 -11.63 -6.66
N GLY A 55 2.10 -12.61 -6.74
CA GLY A 55 2.72 -13.23 -5.57
C GLY A 55 3.47 -12.22 -4.69
N THR A 56 4.08 -11.20 -5.32
CA THR A 56 4.72 -10.12 -4.55
C THR A 56 3.70 -9.20 -3.89
N VAL A 57 2.59 -8.85 -4.56
CA VAL A 57 1.48 -8.10 -3.94
C VAL A 57 0.94 -8.85 -2.73
N LEU A 58 0.69 -10.16 -2.86
CA LEU A 58 0.20 -11.00 -1.77
C LEU A 58 1.21 -11.09 -0.62
N SER A 59 2.50 -11.21 -0.92
CA SER A 59 3.55 -11.19 0.10
C SER A 59 3.56 -9.87 0.89
N ILE A 60 3.38 -8.71 0.23
CA ILE A 60 3.28 -7.42 0.93
C ILE A 60 2.08 -7.41 1.89
N VAL A 61 0.92 -7.88 1.44
CA VAL A 61 -0.30 -7.89 2.25
C VAL A 61 -0.22 -8.87 3.41
N VAL A 62 0.27 -10.10 3.17
CA VAL A 62 0.22 -11.20 4.13
C VAL A 62 1.46 -11.25 5.02
N ASP A 63 2.65 -11.09 4.45
CA ASP A 63 3.91 -11.28 5.18
C ASP A 63 4.37 -9.99 5.89
N PHE A 64 4.06 -8.82 5.32
CA PHE A 64 4.43 -7.52 5.90
C PHE A 64 3.27 -6.80 6.59
N ASP A 65 2.05 -7.35 6.52
CA ASP A 65 0.82 -6.74 7.04
C ASP A 65 0.58 -5.31 6.50
N ILE A 66 0.92 -5.09 5.22
CA ILE A 66 0.75 -3.80 4.55
C ILE A 66 -0.32 -3.92 3.46
N PRO A 67 -1.49 -3.29 3.63
CA PRO A 67 -2.51 -3.27 2.59
C PRO A 67 -2.00 -2.65 1.28
N VAL A 68 -2.39 -3.24 0.15
CA VAL A 68 -2.10 -2.70 -1.19
C VAL A 68 -3.43 -2.34 -1.87
N PHE A 69 -3.64 -1.05 -2.13
CA PHE A 69 -4.84 -0.53 -2.77
C PHE A 69 -4.58 -0.18 -4.23
N PHE A 70 -5.40 -0.74 -5.12
CA PHE A 70 -5.40 -0.42 -6.54
C PHE A 70 -6.46 0.63 -6.80
N CYS A 71 -6.03 1.84 -7.16
CA CYS A 71 -6.90 3.02 -7.24
C CYS A 71 -7.03 3.54 -8.67
N SER A 72 -6.95 2.67 -9.68
CA SER A 72 -7.12 2.95 -11.13
C SER A 72 -6.21 4.06 -11.67
N ASP A 73 -6.50 5.32 -11.35
CA ASP A 73 -5.82 6.51 -11.82
C ASP A 73 -5.37 7.44 -10.67
N ARG A 74 -4.60 8.47 -11.04
CA ARG A 74 -4.05 9.44 -10.10
C ARG A 74 -5.11 10.19 -9.29
N GLN A 75 -6.25 10.53 -9.87
CA GLN A 75 -7.28 11.31 -9.16
C GLN A 75 -7.94 10.45 -8.08
N ALA A 76 -8.28 9.20 -8.41
CA ALA A 76 -8.81 8.24 -7.47
C ALA A 76 -7.79 7.90 -6.37
N ALA A 77 -6.51 7.72 -6.72
CA ALA A 77 -5.44 7.52 -5.72
C ALA A 77 -5.30 8.72 -4.76
N CYS A 78 -5.30 9.96 -5.27
CA CYS A 78 -5.25 11.17 -4.43
C CYS A 78 -6.44 11.23 -3.46
N ARG A 79 -7.66 10.99 -3.96
CA ARG A 79 -8.88 10.98 -3.14
C ARG A 79 -8.84 9.89 -2.08
N PHE A 80 -8.35 8.71 -2.43
CA PHE A 80 -8.19 7.60 -1.50
C PHE A 80 -7.22 7.95 -0.37
N VAL A 81 -6.02 8.44 -0.72
CA VAL A 81 -4.99 8.81 0.26
C VAL A 81 -5.47 9.91 1.20
N GLU A 82 -6.11 10.95 0.66
CA GLU A 82 -6.72 12.02 1.45
C GLU A 82 -7.74 11.45 2.46
N GLY A 83 -8.69 10.65 1.98
CA GLY A 83 -9.72 10.03 2.82
C GLY A 83 -9.14 9.09 3.87
N PHE A 84 -8.16 8.27 3.50
CA PHE A 84 -7.47 7.33 4.38
C PHE A 84 -6.79 8.07 5.54
N LEU A 85 -5.97 9.08 5.24
CA LEU A 85 -5.24 9.84 6.26
C LEU A 85 -6.17 10.66 7.15
N LEU A 86 -7.19 11.32 6.59
CA LEU A 86 -8.17 12.07 7.38
C LEU A 86 -8.97 11.16 8.32
N ARG A 87 -9.33 9.97 7.85
CA ARG A 87 -10.08 9.00 8.67
C ARG A 87 -9.20 8.40 9.76
N PHE A 88 -7.95 8.09 9.47
CA PHE A 88 -6.97 7.67 10.47
C PHE A 88 -6.78 8.75 11.54
N HIS A 89 -6.51 10.00 11.15
CA HIS A 89 -6.33 11.11 12.07
C HIS A 89 -7.54 11.33 12.99
N ARG A 90 -8.76 11.26 12.45
CA ARG A 90 -9.99 11.37 13.25
C ARG A 90 -10.15 10.22 14.24
N LYS A 91 -9.72 9.01 13.87
CA LYS A 91 -9.76 7.85 14.76
C LYS A 91 -8.78 8.03 15.93
N GLU A 92 -7.53 8.43 15.64
CA GLU A 92 -6.52 8.62 16.68
C GLU A 92 -6.83 9.81 17.60
N LEU A 93 -7.43 10.89 17.09
CA LEU A 93 -7.93 11.98 17.94
C LEU A 93 -8.96 11.50 18.96
N ARG A 94 -9.93 10.68 18.54
CA ARG A 94 -10.96 10.14 19.44
C ARG A 94 -10.34 9.25 20.50
N ARG A 95 -9.44 8.36 20.10
CA ARG A 95 -8.69 7.49 21.01
C ARG A 95 -7.93 8.31 22.06
N TRP A 96 -7.23 9.36 21.63
CA TRP A 96 -6.50 10.24 22.54
C TRP A 96 -7.42 10.99 23.52
N GLU A 97 -8.56 11.49 23.05
CA GLU A 97 -9.57 12.13 23.91
C GLU A 97 -10.15 11.16 24.95
N GLU A 98 -10.35 9.89 24.59
CA GLU A 98 -10.82 8.83 25.48
C GLU A 98 -9.76 8.48 26.54
N GLU A 99 -8.50 8.35 26.14
CA GLU A 99 -7.35 8.09 27.02
C GLU A 99 -7.17 9.22 28.07
N GLN A 100 -7.34 10.49 27.67
CA GLN A 100 -7.25 11.62 28.61
C GLN A 100 -8.40 11.66 29.61
N LYS A 101 -9.62 11.27 29.22
CA LYS A 101 -10.77 11.17 30.13
C LYS A 101 -10.63 10.00 31.12
N ALA A 102 -9.87 8.97 30.74
CA ALA A 102 -9.63 7.78 31.57
C ALA A 102 -8.49 7.95 32.59
N THR A 103 -7.74 9.05 32.51
CA THR A 103 -6.67 9.38 33.47
C THR A 103 -7.26 10.21 34.62
N PRO A 104 -7.24 9.73 35.88
CA PRO A 104 -7.88 10.39 37.03
C PRO A 104 -7.21 11.68 37.51
#